data_AF-A0ABD0PEN6-F1
#
_entry.id   AF-A0ABD0PEN6-F1
#
_cell.length_a   1.000
_cell.length_b   1.000
_cell.length_c   1.000
_cell.angle_alpha   90.00
_cell.angle_beta   90.00
_cell.angle_gamma   90.00
#
_symmetry.space_group_name_H-M   'P 1'
#
loop_
_entity.id
_entity.type
_entity.pdbx_description
1 polymer ?
#
loop_
_entity_poly.entity_id
_entity_poly.type
_entity_poly.pdbx_seq_one_letter_code
_entity_poly.pdbx_strand_id
1 'polypeptide(L)' 'WDREKLLEAWMSNAENCCQRSGVQMPTPPPRGYNTWDTLPSPRTPRTTRSSITSPDEISLTPADDDRSL' A
#
# COMPACT_ATOMS: atom_id res chain seq x y z
N TRP A 1 -19.98 10.01 -3.74
CA TRP A 1 -18.86 9.31 -4.38
C TRP A 1 -18.87 7.88 -3.88
N ASP A 2 -19.21 6.93 -4.75
CA ASP A 2 -19.26 5.51 -4.42
C ASP A 2 -17.92 4.89 -4.84
N ARG A 3 -17.17 4.35 -3.88
CA ARG A 3 -15.80 3.89 -4.10
C ARG A 3 -15.74 2.75 -5.12
N GLU A 4 -16.68 1.81 -5.02
CA GLU A 4 -16.67 0.62 -5.88
C GLU A 4 -17.02 1.00 -7.31
N LYS A 5 -18.04 1.84 -7.50
CA LYS A 5 -18.44 2.33 -8.83
C LYS A 5 -17.36 3.16 -9.50
N LEU A 6 -16.61 3.96 -8.74
CA LEU A 6 -15.48 4.71 -9.28
C LEU A 6 -14.35 3.80 -9.71
N LEU A 7 -14.03 2.79 -8.90
CA LEU A 7 -13.00 1.82 -9.21
C LEU A 7 -13.40 0.99 -10.43
N GLU A 8 -14.65 0.55 -10.50
CA GLU A 8 -15.19 -0.20 -11.64
C GLU A 8 -15.12 0.62 -12.94
N ALA A 9 -15.57 1.88 -12.92
CA ALA A 9 -15.46 2.78 -14.06
C ALA A 9 -14.00 2.98 -14.52
N TRP A 10 -13.09 3.17 -13.56
CA TRP A 10 -11.66 3.31 -13.82
C TRP A 10 -11.05 2.04 -14.43
N MET A 11 -11.31 0.87 -13.84
CA MET A 11 -10.80 -0.41 -14.33
C MET A 11 -11.40 -0.81 -15.67
N SER A 12 -12.62 -0.37 -15.97
CA SER A 12 -13.28 -0.64 -17.25
C SER A 12 -12.69 0.19 -18.39
N ASN A 13 -12.40 1.48 -18.15
CA ASN A 13 -11.87 2.36 -19.19
C ASN A 13 -11.10 3.58 -18.63
N ALA A 14 -9.89 3.34 -18.13
CA ALA A 14 -9.02 4.38 -17.57
C ALA A 14 -8.68 5.48 -18.60
N GLU A 15 -8.57 5.17 -19.89
CA GLU A 15 -8.28 6.14 -20.95
C GLU A 15 -9.40 7.19 -21.07
N ASN A 16 -10.65 6.74 -21.13
CA ASN A 16 -11.79 7.65 -21.20
C ASN A 16 -11.91 8.50 -19.92
N CYS A 17 -11.65 7.91 -18.75
CA CYS A 17 -11.62 8.63 -17.48
C CYS A 17 -10.57 9.75 -17.47
N CYS A 18 -9.35 9.47 -17.92
CA CYS A 18 -8.26 10.44 -18.07
C CYS A 18 -8.64 11.57 -19.05
N GLN A 19 -9.13 11.21 -20.25
CA GLN A 19 -9.52 12.18 -21.28
C GLN A 19 -10.61 13.14 -20.79
N ARG A 20 -11.63 12.64 -20.09
CA ARG A 20 -12.74 13.46 -19.59
C ARG A 20 -12.34 14.38 -18.44
N SER A 21 -11.40 13.94 -17.61
CA SER A 21 -10.91 14.72 -16.46
C SER A 21 -9.78 15.69 -16.85
N GLY A 22 -9.22 15.57 -18.06
CA GLY A 22 -8.03 16.30 -18.47
C GLY A 22 -6.75 15.81 -17.76
N VAL A 23 -6.82 14.69 -17.05
CA VAL A 23 -5.66 14.06 -16.41
C VAL A 23 -4.91 13.24 -17.44
N GLN A 24 -3.60 13.41 -17.51
CA GLN A 24 -2.76 12.58 -18.37
C GLN A 24 -2.59 11.19 -17.75
N MET A 25 -2.65 10.15 -18.60
CA MET A 25 -2.36 8.79 -18.17
C MET A 25 -0.90 8.67 -17.69
N PRO A 26 -0.66 8.03 -16.53
CA PRO A 26 0.71 7.78 -16.09
C PRO A 26 1.43 6.85 -17.06
N THR A 27 2.71 7.16 -17.32
CA THR A 27 3.57 6.30 -18.14
C THR A 27 3.76 4.96 -17.41
N PRO A 28 3.55 3.82 -18.09
CA PRO A 28 3.80 2.53 -17.45
C PRO A 28 5.28 2.42 -17.06
N PRO A 29 5.58 1.75 -15.93
CA PRO A 29 6.96 1.52 -15.53
C PRO A 29 7.69 0.70 -16.60
N PRO A 30 9.01 0.87 -16.75
CA PRO A 30 9.82 0.02 -17.62
C PRO A 30 9.64 -1.46 -17.23
N ARG A 31 9.72 -2.34 -18.23
CA ARG A 31 9.66 -3.79 -17.99
C ARG A 31 10.80 -4.21 -17.05
N GLY A 32 10.47 -4.98 -16.01
CA GLY A 32 11.43 -5.41 -15.00
C GLY A 32 11.75 -4.37 -13.93
N TYR A 33 11.03 -3.24 -13.92
CA TYR A 33 11.18 -2.20 -12.89
C TYR A 33 10.01 -2.27 -11.90
N ASN A 34 10.21 -2.95 -10.79
CA ASN A 34 9.32 -2.89 -9.64
C ASN A 34 9.82 -1.84 -8.65
N THR A 35 8.93 -0.93 -8.29
CA THR A 35 9.22 0.16 -7.34
C THR A 35 9.69 -0.38 -5.98
N TRP A 36 9.26 -1.59 -5.62
CA TRP A 36 9.60 -2.25 -4.36
C TRP A 36 11.06 -2.75 -4.31
N ASP A 37 11.66 -3.14 -5.44
CA ASP A 37 13.08 -3.56 -5.44
C ASP A 37 14.03 -2.37 -5.39
N THR A 38 13.55 -1.17 -5.76
CA THR A 38 14.34 0.06 -5.64
C THR A 38 14.30 0.63 -4.23
N LEU A 39 13.45 0.09 -3.35
CA LEU A 39 13.47 0.51 -1.96
C LEU A 39 14.80 0.08 -1.33
N PRO A 40 15.46 0.95 -0.56
CA PRO A 40 16.62 0.53 0.19
C PRO A 40 16.21 -0.67 1.04
N SER A 41 16.96 -1.77 0.97
CA SER A 41 16.79 -2.87 1.94
C SER A 41 16.68 -2.24 3.31
N PRO A 42 15.77 -2.70 4.19
CA PRO A 42 15.73 -2.25 5.57
C PRO A 42 17.14 -2.44 6.08
N ARG A 43 17.90 -1.34 6.19
CA ARG A 43 19.29 -1.42 6.62
C ARG A 43 19.17 -2.08 7.97
N THR A 44 19.77 -3.27 8.10
CA THR A 44 19.96 -3.88 9.40
C THR A 44 20.41 -2.74 10.30
N PRO A 45 19.68 -2.45 11.39
CA PRO A 45 20.10 -1.38 12.27
C PRO A 45 21.52 -1.74 12.69
N ARG A 46 22.50 -0.96 12.23
CA ARG A 46 23.89 -1.12 12.65
C ARG A 46 23.82 -0.97 14.15
N THR A 47 23.93 -2.07 14.88
CA THR A 47 23.96 -2.12 16.33
C THR A 47 24.96 -1.08 16.81
N THR A 48 24.45 0.05 17.25
CA THR A 48 25.15 0.97 18.12
C THR A 48 24.09 1.40 19.12
N ARG A 49 23.76 0.44 19.98
CA ARG A 49 23.35 0.60 21.37
C ARG A 49 22.51 1.88 21.66
N SER A 50 21.20 1.67 21.59
CA SER A 50 20.15 2.08 22.54
C SER A 50 20.02 3.55 22.95
N SER A 51 18.82 4.12 22.75
CA SER A 51 17.99 4.78 23.79
C SER A 51 16.57 5.07 23.27
N ILE A 52 15.58 4.35 23.83
CA ILE A 52 14.14 4.66 23.98
C ILE A 52 13.35 4.93 22.68
N THR A 53 12.59 3.96 22.14
CA THR A 53 11.24 3.60 22.59
C THR A 53 11.00 2.08 22.53
N SER A 54 10.39 1.49 23.57
CA SER A 54 10.09 0.05 23.66
C SER A 54 9.21 -0.45 22.50
N PRO A 55 9.55 -1.57 21.85
CA PRO A 55 8.68 -2.26 20.91
C PRO A 55 7.83 -3.30 21.64
N ASP A 56 6.89 -2.88 22.49
CA ASP A 56 5.96 -3.79 23.17
C ASP A 56 4.47 -3.41 23.02
N GLU A 57 4.13 -2.42 22.20
CA GLU A 57 2.72 -2.00 21.98
C GLU A 57 2.08 -2.49 20.67
N ILE A 58 2.62 -3.54 20.05
CA ILE A 58 1.95 -4.25 18.95
C ILE A 58 1.68 -5.69 19.36
N SER A 59 0.89 -5.85 20.42
CA SER A 59 0.13 -7.07 20.64
C SER A 59 -1.13 -6.99 19.77
N LEU A 60 -1.07 -7.58 18.57
CA LEU A 60 -2.28 -8.04 17.88
C LEU A 60 -2.73 -9.31 18.61
N THR A 61 -3.48 -9.15 19.70
CA THR A 61 -4.24 -10.27 20.23
C THR A 61 -5.28 -10.64 19.19
N PRO A 62 -5.39 -11.91 18.75
CA PRO A 62 -6.53 -12.34 17.96
C PRO A 62 -7.77 -12.16 18.83
N ALA A 63 -8.60 -11.18 18.50
CA ALA A 63 -9.88 -11.01 19.17
C ALA A 63 -10.76 -12.22 18.81
N ASP A 64 -10.91 -13.10 19.80
CA ASP A 64 -12.01 -14.05 20.04
C ASP A 64 -12.72 -14.60 18.80
N ASP A 65 -12.27 -15.77 18.36
CA ASP A 65 -13.14 -16.81 17.82
C ASP A 65 -13.78 -17.55 19.03
N ASP A 66 -14.68 -16.88 19.75
CA ASP A 66 -15.69 -17.53 20.60
C ASP A 66 -16.78 -16.53 20.97
N ARG A 67 -17.83 -16.49 20.15
CA ARG A 67 -19.15 -16.09 20.64
C ARG A 67 -20.08 -17.28 20.51
N SER A 68 -19.86 -18.23 21.42
CA SER A 68 -20.85 -18.82 22.30
C SER A 68 -22.16 -19.35 21.69
N LEU A 69 -22.32 -20.67 21.85
CA LEU A 69 -23.55 -21.42 22.18
C LEU A 69 -24.68 -21.44 21.15
#